data_AF-A0A2Z3GRC5-F1
#
_entry.id   AF-A0A2Z3GRC5-F1
#
_cell.length_a   1.000
_cell.length_b   1.000
_cell.length_c   1.000
_cell.angle_alpha   90.00
_cell.angle_beta   90.00
_cell.angle_gamma   90.00
#
_symmetry.space_group_name_H-M   'P 1'
#
loop_
_entity.id
_entity.type
_entity.pdbx_description
1 polymer ?
#
loop_
_entity_poly.entity_id
_entity_poly.type
_entity_poly.pdbx_seq_one_letter_code
_entity_poly.pdbx_strand_id
1 'polypeptide(L)'
;MVGLEALIFVPALVGSTLFGFLFLLCAANYYLSVLEGTAAGAKEIPWQGEALTDNFLKVFYLAWLIGLWAGPAYLISRAVGPSEPWLKFVVPLLVMWALYPVSQLASLSASTAWVPLNADVFARLAQKPAVTAGFFVLTVPVYAVFGVAFKWAFLTKGEYPLLFVGMPLLAVTMLLYARLLGRLAFALLFTKDLLRRRKKKPKPGPAKRARVKESEESVALATQPSDLQPINTPDGELVGYNVLIADDDPPKPPRKRVKAQVADDDPPKPLAPPLPRERDPADSPRSLDRGESRTDEDEDALPYEMKAAEGKGPEKATLPSEVLKPRADEVALLDRRDAPTAPKRVWSGELFVFLGQPGTVSAILVLTAMGFMAGVMVRVARAFDPTAGE
;
A
#
# COMPACT_ATOMS: atom_id res chain seq x y z
N MET A 1 7.49 -6.46 56.16
CA MET A 1 7.20 -7.21 54.92
C MET A 1 7.49 -6.41 53.64
N VAL A 2 7.75 -5.10 53.73
CA VAL A 2 8.08 -4.18 52.61
C VAL A 2 9.19 -4.68 51.65
N GLY A 3 10.13 -5.52 52.12
CA GLY A 3 11.22 -6.02 51.28
C GLY A 3 10.81 -7.04 50.21
N LEU A 4 9.81 -7.89 50.47
CA LEU A 4 9.44 -8.97 49.54
C LEU A 4 8.56 -8.45 48.39
N GLU A 5 7.67 -7.49 48.68
CA GLU A 5 6.80 -6.87 47.66
C GLU A 5 7.62 -6.12 46.62
N ALA A 6 8.60 -5.31 47.05
CA ALA A 6 9.51 -4.60 46.15
C ALA A 6 10.34 -5.57 45.28
N LEU A 7 10.77 -6.71 45.85
CA LEU A 7 11.55 -7.72 45.14
C LEU A 7 10.74 -8.37 43.99
N ILE A 8 9.42 -8.50 44.13
CA ILE A 8 8.53 -9.05 43.10
C ILE A 8 8.04 -7.97 42.13
N PHE A 9 7.72 -6.79 42.65
CA PHE A 9 7.20 -5.66 41.89
C PHE A 9 8.16 -5.19 40.79
N VAL A 10 9.45 -4.99 41.12
CA VAL A 10 10.41 -4.42 40.16
C VAL A 10 10.61 -5.32 38.94
N PRO A 11 10.89 -6.64 39.08
CA PRO A 11 10.97 -7.54 37.93
C PRO A 11 9.64 -7.65 37.17
N ALA A 12 8.50 -7.66 37.85
CA ALA A 12 7.19 -7.71 37.19
C ALA A 12 6.93 -6.44 36.37
N LEU A 13 7.33 -5.27 36.87
CA LEU A 13 7.23 -4.00 36.15
C LEU A 13 8.12 -4.01 34.90
N VAL A 14 9.39 -4.39 35.03
CA VAL A 14 10.31 -4.52 33.89
C VAL A 14 9.77 -5.53 32.87
N GLY A 15 9.31 -6.69 33.34
CA GLY A 15 8.69 -7.71 32.49
C GLY A 15 7.47 -7.17 31.77
N SER A 16 6.61 -6.40 32.45
CA SER A 16 5.43 -5.78 31.84
C SER A 16 5.79 -4.80 30.73
N THR A 17 6.86 -4.02 30.91
CA THR A 17 7.36 -3.10 29.88
C THR A 17 7.93 -3.86 28.68
N LEU A 18 8.77 -4.87 28.92
CA LEU A 18 9.40 -5.66 27.86
C LEU A 18 8.36 -6.45 27.05
N PHE A 19 7.52 -7.25 27.71
CA PHE A 19 6.50 -8.05 27.04
C PHE A 19 5.39 -7.18 26.45
N GLY A 20 5.04 -6.07 27.10
CA GLY A 20 4.10 -5.09 26.55
C GLY A 20 4.64 -4.47 25.26
N PHE A 21 5.93 -4.09 25.22
CA PHE A 21 6.54 -3.54 24.02
C PHE A 21 6.65 -4.59 22.90
N LEU A 22 7.05 -5.83 23.21
CA LEU A 22 7.06 -6.94 22.23
C LEU A 22 5.67 -7.23 21.66
N PHE A 23 4.64 -7.23 22.52
CA PHE A 23 3.25 -7.34 22.08
C PHE A 23 2.88 -6.21 21.12
N LEU A 24 3.23 -4.95 21.45
CA LEU A 24 2.97 -3.80 20.58
C LEU A 24 3.70 -3.90 19.24
N LEU A 25 4.95 -4.39 19.20
CA LEU A 25 5.70 -4.64 17.97
C LEU A 25 4.98 -5.61 17.04
N CYS A 26 4.58 -6.77 17.57
CA CYS A 26 3.82 -7.76 16.81
C CYS A 26 2.45 -7.20 16.38
N ALA A 27 1.76 -6.49 17.27
CA ALA A 27 0.46 -5.90 17.02
C ALA A 27 0.52 -4.87 15.89
N ALA A 28 1.49 -3.95 15.95
CA ALA A 28 1.73 -2.94 14.93
C ALA A 28 2.02 -3.57 13.57
N ASN A 29 2.89 -4.58 13.54
CA ASN A 29 3.23 -5.27 12.29
C ASN A 29 2.00 -5.92 11.66
N TYR A 30 1.30 -6.79 12.40
CA TYR A 30 0.13 -7.48 11.87
C TYR A 30 -1.02 -6.53 11.52
N TYR A 31 -1.21 -5.47 12.31
CA TYR A 31 -2.19 -4.43 12.01
C TYR A 31 -1.91 -3.78 10.64
N LEU A 32 -0.66 -3.35 10.40
CA LEU A 32 -0.28 -2.70 9.14
C LEU A 32 -0.30 -3.67 7.96
N SER A 33 0.20 -4.91 8.12
CA SER A 33 0.14 -5.91 7.03
C SER A 33 -1.29 -6.22 6.60
N VAL A 34 -2.22 -6.34 7.56
CA VAL A 34 -3.64 -6.53 7.24
C VAL A 34 -4.21 -5.30 6.56
N LEU A 35 -3.93 -4.11 7.09
CA LEU A 35 -4.41 -2.84 6.54
C LEU A 35 -3.94 -2.65 5.08
N GLU A 36 -2.64 -2.77 4.82
CA GLU A 36 -2.01 -2.55 3.52
C GLU A 36 -2.41 -3.64 2.52
N GLY A 37 -2.33 -4.91 2.90
CA GLY A 37 -2.75 -6.02 2.03
C GLY A 37 -4.23 -5.89 1.62
N THR A 38 -5.09 -5.49 2.56
CA THR A 38 -6.51 -5.24 2.26
C THR A 38 -6.70 -4.00 1.38
N ALA A 39 -5.95 -2.92 1.64
CA ALA A 39 -5.99 -1.69 0.84
C ALA A 39 -5.55 -1.93 -0.61
N ALA A 40 -4.64 -2.88 -0.84
CA ALA A 40 -4.24 -3.36 -2.16
C ALA A 40 -5.30 -4.26 -2.83
N GLY A 41 -6.37 -4.63 -2.13
CA GLY A 41 -7.43 -5.50 -2.64
C GLY A 41 -7.15 -7.00 -2.46
N ALA A 42 -6.15 -7.38 -1.66
CA ALA A 42 -5.81 -8.78 -1.45
C ALA A 42 -6.89 -9.50 -0.61
N LYS A 43 -7.38 -10.63 -1.15
CA LYS A 43 -8.31 -11.51 -0.43
C LYS A 43 -7.62 -12.21 0.74
N GLU A 44 -6.40 -12.68 0.50
CA GLU A 44 -5.50 -13.28 1.48
C GLU A 44 -4.39 -12.29 1.82
N ILE A 45 -4.03 -12.21 3.10
CA ILE A 45 -2.97 -11.31 3.54
C ILE A 45 -1.62 -12.05 3.42
N PRO A 46 -0.67 -11.53 2.64
CA PRO A 46 0.67 -12.09 2.59
C PRO A 46 1.38 -11.77 3.90
N TRP A 47 1.50 -12.76 4.79
CA TRP A 47 2.24 -12.62 6.03
C TRP A 47 3.73 -12.68 5.73
N GLN A 48 4.36 -11.51 5.61
CA GLN A 48 5.81 -11.41 5.43
C GLN A 48 6.49 -11.53 6.80
N GLY A 49 7.47 -12.44 6.90
CA GLY A 49 8.33 -12.55 8.06
C GLY A 49 9.37 -11.44 8.05
N GLU A 50 8.96 -10.24 8.48
CA GLU A 50 9.89 -9.11 8.65
C GLU A 50 10.71 -9.27 9.94
N ALA A 51 11.94 -8.74 9.94
CA ALA A 51 12.78 -8.74 11.11
C ALA A 51 12.15 -7.87 12.22
N LEU A 52 12.37 -8.26 13.49
CA LEU A 52 11.78 -7.55 14.63
C LEU A 52 12.26 -6.09 14.73
N THR A 53 13.46 -5.80 14.22
CA THR A 53 14.03 -4.45 14.14
C THR A 53 13.25 -3.54 13.19
N ASP A 54 12.77 -4.06 12.07
CA ASP A 54 12.02 -3.28 11.07
C ASP A 54 10.64 -2.88 11.61
N ASN A 55 10.10 -3.70 12.52
CA ASN A 55 8.85 -3.45 13.21
C ASN A 55 8.94 -2.36 14.28
N PHE A 56 10.14 -2.00 14.72
CA PHE A 56 10.34 -1.00 15.78
C PHE A 56 9.69 0.33 15.41
N LEU A 57 9.97 0.85 14.22
CA LEU A 57 9.46 2.14 13.77
C LEU A 57 7.93 2.13 13.59
N LYS A 58 7.33 0.98 13.24
CA LYS A 58 5.86 0.84 13.08
C LYS A 58 5.10 1.15 14.37
N VAL A 59 5.64 0.76 15.54
CA VAL A 59 5.05 1.07 16.84
C VAL A 59 5.07 2.57 17.10
N PHE A 60 6.21 3.23 16.88
CA PHE A 60 6.32 4.68 17.10
C PHE A 60 5.44 5.46 16.13
N TYR A 61 5.34 5.03 14.88
CA TYR A 61 4.46 5.63 13.90
C TYR A 61 2.98 5.54 14.32
N LEU A 62 2.50 4.37 14.77
CA LEU A 62 1.13 4.23 15.25
C LEU A 62 0.90 5.00 16.56
N ALA A 63 1.85 4.94 17.50
CA ALA A 63 1.78 5.69 18.75
C ALA A 63 1.77 7.20 18.51
N TRP A 64 2.55 7.70 17.54
CA TRP A 64 2.57 9.09 17.11
C TRP A 64 1.22 9.51 16.52
N LEU A 65 0.62 8.70 15.64
CA LEU A 65 -0.71 8.98 15.09
C LEU A 65 -1.81 8.99 16.16
N ILE A 66 -1.76 8.05 17.11
CA ILE A 66 -2.68 8.04 18.26
C ILE A 66 -2.46 9.29 19.11
N GLY A 67 -1.21 9.61 19.46
CA GLY A 67 -0.85 10.74 20.30
C GLY A 67 -1.22 12.09 19.68
N LEU A 68 -1.10 12.22 18.35
CA LEU A 68 -1.48 13.41 17.60
C LEU A 68 -2.94 13.80 17.82
N TRP A 69 -3.84 12.82 17.96
CA TRP A 69 -5.28 13.07 18.17
C TRP A 69 -5.69 12.97 19.63
N ALA A 70 -5.27 11.92 20.31
CA ALA A 70 -5.64 11.66 21.70
C ALA A 70 -5.06 12.73 22.65
N GLY A 71 -3.83 13.20 22.40
CA GLY A 71 -3.14 14.17 23.25
C GLY A 71 -3.87 15.52 23.31
N PRO A 72 -4.00 16.24 22.18
CA PRO A 72 -4.72 17.51 22.15
C PRO A 72 -6.17 17.37 22.58
N ALA A 73 -6.87 16.30 22.16
CA ALA A 73 -8.26 16.09 22.57
C ALA A 73 -8.40 15.88 24.09
N TYR A 74 -7.48 15.13 24.70
CA TYR A 74 -7.44 14.95 26.15
C TYR A 74 -7.17 16.28 26.88
N LEU A 75 -6.20 17.07 26.42
CA LEU A 75 -5.91 18.39 27.02
C LEU A 75 -7.10 19.34 26.91
N ILE A 76 -7.75 19.41 25.74
CA ILE A 76 -8.95 20.24 25.54
C ILE A 76 -10.09 19.76 26.44
N SER A 77 -10.30 18.44 26.51
CA SER A 77 -11.34 17.86 27.37
C SER A 77 -11.06 18.09 28.87
N ARG A 78 -9.81 18.31 29.26
CA ARG A 78 -9.46 18.67 30.64
C ARG A 78 -9.63 20.16 30.90
N ALA A 79 -9.32 21.02 29.92
CA ALA A 79 -9.36 22.47 30.06
C ALA A 79 -10.78 23.04 29.96
N VAL A 80 -11.59 22.52 29.04
CA VAL A 80 -12.95 23.00 28.73
C VAL A 80 -14.01 21.98 29.16
N GLY A 81 -13.58 20.88 29.76
CA GLY A 81 -14.41 19.72 30.03
C GLY A 81 -15.66 20.01 30.84
N PRO A 82 -16.78 19.33 30.54
CA PRO A 82 -17.95 19.29 31.41
C PRO A 82 -17.57 18.90 32.84
N SER A 83 -18.37 19.33 33.81
CA SER A 83 -18.23 18.90 35.22
C SER A 83 -18.23 17.38 35.36
N GLU A 84 -18.93 16.69 34.46
CA GLU A 84 -19.05 15.24 34.45
C GLU A 84 -17.72 14.53 34.13
N PRO A 85 -17.20 13.69 35.04
CA PRO A 85 -15.92 13.00 34.87
C PRO A 85 -15.83 12.11 33.62
N TRP A 86 -16.94 11.51 33.19
CA TRP A 86 -16.95 10.58 32.05
C TRP A 86 -16.76 11.29 30.71
N LEU A 87 -17.22 12.55 30.58
CA LEU A 87 -17.07 13.33 29.34
C LEU A 87 -15.60 13.63 29.03
N LYS A 88 -14.73 13.68 30.06
CA LYS A 88 -13.27 13.82 29.93
C LYS A 88 -12.63 12.64 29.17
N PHE A 89 -13.28 11.48 29.14
CA PHE A 89 -12.78 10.30 28.42
C PHE A 89 -13.51 10.08 27.10
N VAL A 90 -14.82 10.36 27.05
CA VAL A 90 -15.60 10.16 25.84
C VAL A 90 -15.23 11.16 24.74
N VAL A 91 -14.96 12.43 25.07
CA VAL A 91 -14.59 13.43 24.06
C VAL A 91 -13.28 13.05 23.34
N PRO A 92 -12.16 12.75 24.03
CA PRO A 92 -10.94 12.30 23.35
C PRO A 92 -11.13 11.01 22.56
N LEU A 93 -11.93 10.07 23.09
CA LEU A 93 -12.23 8.82 22.40
C LEU A 93 -13.01 9.06 21.10
N LEU A 94 -14.00 9.95 21.11
CA LEU A 94 -14.77 10.31 19.91
C LEU A 94 -13.90 11.03 18.87
N VAL A 95 -13.03 11.95 19.31
CA VAL A 95 -12.10 12.64 18.42
C VAL A 95 -11.13 11.63 17.79
N MET A 96 -10.56 10.74 18.60
CA MET A 96 -9.68 9.68 18.12
C MET A 96 -10.41 8.74 17.16
N TRP A 97 -11.62 8.28 17.50
CA TRP A 97 -12.44 7.43 16.64
C TRP A 97 -12.74 8.06 15.27
N ALA A 98 -13.03 9.36 15.24
CA ALA A 98 -13.34 10.07 14.00
C ALA A 98 -12.08 10.39 13.15
N LEU A 99 -11.00 10.86 13.78
CA LEU A 99 -9.84 11.43 13.07
C LEU A 99 -8.71 10.44 12.82
N TYR A 100 -8.53 9.44 13.69
CA TYR A 100 -7.53 8.39 13.51
C TYR A 100 -7.63 7.66 12.16
N PRO A 101 -8.80 7.15 11.72
CA PRO A 101 -8.90 6.45 10.42
C PRO A 101 -8.56 7.39 9.26
N VAL A 102 -8.91 8.68 9.35
CA VAL A 102 -8.60 9.65 8.32
C VAL A 102 -7.10 9.91 8.24
N SER A 103 -6.42 10.06 9.38
CA SER A 103 -4.96 10.25 9.39
C SER A 103 -4.20 9.01 8.94
N GLN A 104 -4.68 7.81 9.29
CA GLN A 104 -4.08 6.58 8.83
C GLN A 104 -4.15 6.48 7.30
N LEU A 105 -5.33 6.72 6.72
CA LEU A 105 -5.51 6.76 5.27
C LEU A 105 -4.68 7.86 4.59
N ALA A 106 -4.58 9.04 5.22
CA ALA A 106 -3.76 10.13 4.73
C ALA A 106 -2.29 9.73 4.64
N SER A 107 -1.75 9.13 5.70
CA SER A 107 -0.34 8.71 5.74
C SER A 107 -0.02 7.58 4.75
N LEU A 108 -0.96 6.66 4.47
CA LEU A 108 -0.79 5.63 3.44
C LEU A 108 -0.83 6.21 2.01
N SER A 109 -1.50 7.34 1.82
CA SER A 109 -1.61 8.01 0.52
C SER A 109 -0.51 9.05 0.25
N ALA A 110 0.15 9.52 1.29
CA ALA A 110 1.15 10.57 1.21
C ALA A 110 2.52 9.99 0.85
N SER A 111 3.36 10.81 0.21
CA SER A 111 4.77 10.46 -0.01
C SER A 111 5.59 10.44 1.28
N THR A 112 5.04 10.99 2.37
CA THR A 112 5.69 11.06 3.68
C THR A 112 4.69 10.73 4.78
N ALA A 113 5.08 9.88 5.73
CA ALA A 113 4.26 9.49 6.87
C ALA A 113 3.91 10.66 7.81
N TRP A 114 4.66 11.76 7.72
CA TRP A 114 4.59 12.94 8.59
C TRP A 114 3.51 13.96 8.23
N VAL A 115 2.71 13.72 7.19
CA VAL A 115 1.58 14.59 6.80
C VAL A 115 0.28 13.90 7.22
N PRO A 116 -0.18 14.08 8.48
CA PRO A 116 -1.32 13.33 9.01
C PRO A 116 -2.65 13.76 8.39
N LEU A 117 -2.71 14.90 7.71
CA LEU A 117 -3.92 15.41 7.07
C LEU A 117 -3.63 15.75 5.61
N ASN A 118 -4.26 14.99 4.72
CA ASN A 118 -4.28 15.30 3.30
C ASN A 118 -5.71 15.65 2.88
N ALA A 119 -5.91 16.87 2.39
CA ALA A 119 -7.22 17.37 1.96
C ALA A 119 -7.86 16.47 0.88
N ASP A 120 -7.06 15.76 0.09
CA ASP A 120 -7.57 14.87 -0.94
C ASP A 120 -8.29 13.65 -0.33
N VAL A 121 -7.82 13.13 0.81
CA VAL A 121 -8.50 12.01 1.51
C VAL A 121 -9.88 12.45 2.02
N PHE A 122 -10.00 13.66 2.56
CA PHE A 122 -11.30 14.22 2.94
C PHE A 122 -12.23 14.38 1.75
N ALA A 123 -11.72 14.91 0.62
CA ALA A 123 -12.49 15.04 -0.60
C ALA A 123 -12.98 13.68 -1.13
N ARG A 124 -12.18 12.62 -1.00
CA ARG A 124 -12.56 11.25 -1.39
C ARG A 124 -13.58 10.63 -0.43
N LEU A 125 -13.42 10.82 0.88
CA LEU A 125 -14.40 10.35 1.88
C LEU A 125 -15.77 11.03 1.69
N ALA A 126 -15.77 12.33 1.37
CA ALA A 126 -16.98 13.11 1.08
C ALA A 126 -17.67 12.71 -0.22
N GLN A 127 -16.95 12.16 -1.20
CA GLN A 127 -17.54 11.65 -2.45
C GLN A 127 -18.36 10.37 -2.26
N LYS A 128 -18.06 9.57 -1.21
CA LYS A 128 -18.76 8.31 -0.92
C LYS A 128 -19.29 8.28 0.52
N PRO A 129 -20.20 9.19 0.88
CA PRO A 129 -20.65 9.35 2.27
C PRO A 129 -21.31 8.09 2.82
N ALA A 130 -22.04 7.33 1.99
CA ALA A 130 -22.66 6.06 2.41
C ALA A 130 -21.61 4.99 2.77
N VAL A 131 -20.49 4.91 2.03
CA VAL A 131 -19.41 3.97 2.34
C VAL A 131 -18.73 4.39 3.64
N THR A 132 -18.39 5.67 3.76
CA THR A 132 -17.77 6.25 4.96
C THR A 132 -18.65 6.08 6.21
N ALA A 133 -19.94 6.37 6.10
CA ALA A 133 -20.90 6.16 7.19
C ALA A 133 -21.00 4.68 7.57
N GLY A 134 -21.05 3.78 6.58
CA GLY A 134 -21.02 2.35 6.82
C GLY A 134 -19.78 1.89 7.59
N PHE A 135 -18.61 2.44 7.29
CA PHE A 135 -17.39 2.19 8.06
C PHE A 135 -17.53 2.64 9.52
N PHE A 136 -17.97 3.88 9.76
CA PHE A 136 -18.13 4.37 11.14
C PHE A 136 -19.15 3.54 11.93
N VAL A 137 -20.30 3.22 11.34
CA VAL A 137 -21.31 2.36 11.98
C VAL A 137 -20.75 0.97 12.31
N LEU A 138 -20.02 0.34 11.39
CA LEU A 138 -19.42 -0.98 11.62
C LEU A 138 -18.29 -0.96 12.65
N THR A 139 -17.59 0.16 12.83
CA THR A 139 -16.50 0.25 13.82
C THR A 139 -16.98 0.48 15.25
N VAL A 140 -18.18 1.04 15.47
CA VAL A 140 -18.76 1.20 16.82
C VAL A 140 -18.76 -0.11 17.64
N PRO A 141 -19.34 -1.23 17.15
CA PRO A 141 -19.30 -2.48 17.91
C PRO A 141 -17.87 -3.01 18.08
N VAL A 142 -16.98 -2.79 17.09
CA VAL A 142 -15.58 -3.22 17.20
C VAL A 142 -14.86 -2.48 18.34
N TYR A 143 -15.05 -1.16 18.46
CA TYR A 143 -14.50 -0.37 19.55
C TYR A 143 -15.11 -0.74 20.91
N ALA A 144 -16.41 -1.01 20.96
CA ALA A 144 -17.08 -1.45 22.19
C ALA A 144 -16.49 -2.78 22.68
N VAL A 145 -16.36 -3.77 21.78
CA VAL A 145 -15.76 -5.08 22.10
C VAL A 145 -14.28 -4.92 22.46
N PHE A 146 -13.53 -4.07 21.75
CA PHE A 146 -12.13 -3.76 22.08
C PHE A 146 -11.99 -3.17 23.49
N GLY A 147 -12.86 -2.23 23.87
CA GLY A 147 -12.86 -1.63 25.21
C GLY A 147 -13.18 -2.64 26.31
N VAL A 148 -14.16 -3.52 26.08
CA VAL A 148 -14.49 -4.63 27.01
C VAL A 148 -13.32 -5.61 27.12
N ALA A 149 -12.76 -6.02 25.98
CA ALA A 149 -11.59 -6.91 25.93
C ALA A 149 -10.38 -6.32 26.67
N PHE A 150 -10.10 -5.03 26.45
CA PHE A 150 -9.03 -4.31 27.13
C PHE A 150 -9.25 -4.22 28.64
N LYS A 151 -10.48 -3.90 29.06
CA LYS A 151 -10.86 -3.89 30.49
C LYS A 151 -10.63 -5.26 31.11
N TRP A 152 -11.13 -6.32 30.49
CA TRP A 152 -10.96 -7.69 30.95
C TRP A 152 -9.51 -8.11 30.99
N ALA A 153 -8.70 -7.70 30.02
CA ALA A 153 -7.32 -8.12 29.96
C ALA A 153 -6.44 -7.39 31.00
N PHE A 154 -6.56 -6.07 31.11
CA PHE A 154 -5.61 -5.23 31.87
C PHE A 154 -6.17 -4.54 33.12
N LEU A 155 -7.48 -4.30 33.19
CA LEU A 155 -8.08 -3.48 34.25
C LEU A 155 -8.78 -4.28 35.35
N THR A 156 -9.26 -5.50 35.08
CA THR A 156 -9.89 -6.32 36.11
C THR A 156 -8.85 -6.89 37.08
N LYS A 157 -9.03 -6.64 38.38
CA LYS A 157 -8.21 -7.21 39.46
C LYS A 157 -8.69 -8.61 39.82
N GLY A 158 -7.78 -9.54 40.13
CA GLY A 158 -8.08 -10.87 40.69
C GLY A 158 -8.66 -11.92 39.72
N GLU A 159 -9.30 -11.52 38.62
CA GLU A 159 -9.99 -12.46 37.72
C GLU A 159 -9.11 -12.89 36.54
N TYR A 160 -8.15 -13.80 36.77
CA TYR A 160 -7.28 -14.35 35.72
C TYR A 160 -8.03 -15.04 34.55
N PRO A 161 -9.17 -15.72 34.75
CA PRO A 161 -9.92 -16.30 33.62
C PRO A 161 -10.32 -15.27 32.56
N LEU A 162 -10.64 -14.02 32.96
CA LEU A 162 -10.97 -12.96 32.02
C LEU A 162 -9.78 -12.51 31.16
N LEU A 163 -8.54 -12.72 31.61
CA LEU A 163 -7.34 -12.46 30.80
C LEU A 163 -7.30 -13.39 29.58
N PHE A 164 -7.63 -14.67 29.76
CA PHE A 164 -7.62 -15.68 28.71
C PHE A 164 -8.70 -15.43 27.65
N VAL A 165 -9.82 -14.80 28.01
CA VAL A 165 -10.88 -14.41 27.07
C VAL A 165 -10.59 -13.04 26.45
N GLY A 166 -10.08 -12.10 27.26
CA GLY A 166 -9.81 -10.72 26.85
C GLY A 166 -8.72 -10.62 25.78
N MET A 167 -7.63 -11.37 25.90
CA MET A 167 -6.49 -11.26 24.96
C MET A 167 -6.80 -11.72 23.52
N PRO A 168 -7.39 -12.90 23.28
CA PRO A 168 -7.82 -13.28 21.93
C PRO A 168 -8.83 -12.30 21.35
N LEU A 169 -9.77 -11.83 22.16
CA LEU A 169 -10.79 -10.88 21.73
C LEU A 169 -10.18 -9.52 21.33
N LEU A 170 -9.18 -9.06 22.07
CA LEU A 170 -8.40 -7.87 21.75
C LEU A 170 -7.66 -8.03 20.40
N ALA A 171 -7.00 -9.17 20.19
CA ALA A 171 -6.31 -9.45 18.93
C ALA A 171 -7.27 -9.50 17.73
N VAL A 172 -8.40 -10.20 17.88
CA VAL A 172 -9.43 -10.32 16.83
C VAL A 172 -10.02 -8.95 16.47
N THR A 173 -10.41 -8.16 17.48
CA THR A 173 -10.99 -6.82 17.24
C THR A 173 -10.01 -5.86 16.58
N MET A 174 -8.73 -5.90 16.97
CA MET A 174 -7.68 -5.10 16.34
C MET A 174 -7.48 -5.45 14.87
N LEU A 175 -7.37 -6.74 14.53
CA LEU A 175 -7.21 -7.17 13.12
C LEU A 175 -8.48 -6.93 12.29
N LEU A 176 -9.67 -7.08 12.90
CA LEU A 176 -10.93 -6.74 12.24
C LEU A 176 -11.01 -5.24 11.94
N TYR A 177 -10.57 -4.39 12.85
CA TYR A 177 -10.50 -2.95 12.62
C TYR A 177 -9.53 -2.60 11.48
N ALA A 178 -8.34 -3.20 11.46
CA ALA A 178 -7.38 -3.06 10.36
C ALA A 178 -7.99 -3.45 9.00
N ARG A 179 -8.72 -4.57 8.97
CA ARG A 179 -9.40 -5.08 7.76
C ARG A 179 -10.50 -4.13 7.30
N LEU A 180 -11.32 -3.59 8.21
CA LEU A 180 -12.35 -2.60 7.88
C LEU A 180 -11.74 -1.33 7.29
N LEU A 181 -10.65 -0.85 7.89
CA LEU A 181 -9.95 0.35 7.45
C LEU A 181 -9.28 0.14 6.08
N GLY A 182 -8.71 -1.04 5.83
CA GLY A 182 -8.14 -1.38 4.53
C GLY A 182 -9.19 -1.51 3.43
N ARG A 183 -10.38 -2.05 3.73
CA ARG A 183 -11.51 -2.06 2.76
C ARG A 183 -12.00 -0.65 2.46
N LEU A 184 -12.02 0.24 3.45
CA LEU A 184 -12.31 1.65 3.24
C LEU A 184 -11.26 2.27 2.30
N ALA A 185 -9.97 2.06 2.57
CA ALA A 185 -8.87 2.53 1.72
C ALA A 185 -9.04 2.05 0.27
N PHE A 186 -9.31 0.76 0.08
CA PHE A 186 -9.54 0.15 -1.23
C PHE A 186 -10.75 0.79 -1.94
N ALA A 187 -11.86 1.04 -1.24
CA ALA A 187 -13.04 1.68 -1.82
C ALA A 187 -12.80 3.13 -2.27
N LEU A 188 -11.90 3.84 -1.58
CA LEU A 188 -11.44 5.20 -1.90
C LEU A 188 -10.38 5.22 -3.01
N LEU A 189 -9.74 4.09 -3.34
CA LEU A 189 -8.85 4.01 -4.50
C LEU A 189 -9.60 4.23 -5.82
N PHE A 190 -10.89 3.89 -5.86
CA PHE A 190 -11.76 4.04 -7.03
C PHE A 190 -12.49 5.38 -7.10
N THR A 191 -12.27 6.31 -6.17
CA THR A 191 -12.80 7.68 -6.29
C THR A 191 -11.86 8.54 -7.13
N LYS A 192 -12.41 9.54 -7.81
CA LYS A 192 -11.59 10.46 -8.61
C LYS A 192 -10.93 11.46 -7.67
N ASP A 193 -9.64 11.72 -7.88
CA ASP A 193 -8.95 12.83 -7.22
C ASP A 193 -9.62 14.15 -7.65
N LEU A 194 -10.42 14.76 -6.78
CA LEU A 194 -11.07 16.04 -7.09
C LEU A 194 -10.07 17.19 -7.04
N LEU A 195 -9.09 17.11 -6.14
CA LEU A 195 -8.10 18.16 -5.92
C LEU A 195 -6.88 18.05 -6.83
N ARG A 196 -6.64 16.88 -7.43
CA ARG A 196 -5.61 16.73 -8.46
C ARG A 196 -6.10 17.40 -9.72
N ARG A 197 -5.96 18.73 -9.73
CA ARG A 197 -6.20 19.61 -10.87
C ARG A 197 -5.50 18.95 -12.04
N ARG A 198 -6.28 18.34 -12.94
CA ARG A 198 -5.78 17.58 -14.08
C ARG A 198 -4.77 18.49 -14.74
N LYS A 199 -3.47 18.26 -14.52
CA LYS A 199 -2.42 19.12 -15.06
C LYS A 199 -2.74 19.13 -16.53
N LYS A 200 -3.30 20.24 -17.03
CA LYS A 200 -3.67 20.37 -18.42
C LYS A 200 -2.35 20.09 -19.11
N LYS A 201 -2.22 18.92 -19.76
CA LYS A 201 -1.02 18.58 -20.52
C LYS A 201 -0.74 19.84 -21.31
N PRO A 202 0.40 20.53 -21.07
CA PRO A 202 0.64 21.82 -21.68
C PRO A 202 0.35 21.62 -23.16
N LYS A 203 -0.65 22.34 -23.68
CA LYS A 203 -0.99 22.21 -25.10
C LYS A 203 0.34 22.41 -25.82
N PRO A 204 0.79 21.45 -26.65
CA PRO A 204 2.07 21.60 -27.34
C PRO A 204 2.07 22.98 -27.98
N GLY A 205 3.03 23.81 -27.59
CA GLY A 205 3.09 25.19 -28.02
C GLY A 205 3.03 25.27 -29.55
N PRO A 206 2.56 26.40 -30.12
CA PRO A 206 2.42 26.55 -31.56
C PRO A 206 3.71 26.17 -32.33
N ALA A 207 4.89 26.42 -31.75
CA ALA A 207 6.18 26.00 -32.32
C ALA A 207 6.34 24.47 -32.47
N LYS A 208 5.87 23.68 -31.49
CA LYS A 208 5.92 22.21 -31.56
C LYS A 208 4.84 21.66 -32.49
N ARG A 209 3.72 22.37 -32.64
CA ARG A 209 2.69 22.04 -33.65
C ARG A 209 3.14 22.38 -35.07
N ALA A 210 3.87 23.48 -35.26
CA ALA A 210 4.45 23.84 -36.55
C ALA A 210 5.49 22.79 -36.98
N ARG A 211 6.39 22.39 -36.08
CA ARG A 211 7.40 21.36 -36.38
C ARG A 211 6.82 19.97 -36.66
N VAL A 212 5.69 19.61 -36.03
CA VAL A 212 5.00 18.34 -36.33
C VAL A 212 4.25 18.41 -37.67
N LYS A 213 3.64 19.55 -38.01
CA LYS A 213 3.05 19.75 -39.35
C LYS A 213 4.11 19.74 -40.44
N GLU A 214 5.24 20.37 -40.22
CA GLU A 214 6.37 20.38 -41.16
C GLU A 214 7.00 18.98 -41.30
N SER A 215 6.97 18.14 -40.25
CA SER A 215 7.39 16.73 -40.34
C SER A 215 6.34 15.80 -40.97
N GLU A 216 5.05 16.11 -40.88
CA GLU A 216 3.99 15.34 -41.56
C GLU A 216 3.86 15.72 -43.03
N GLU A 217 4.16 16.97 -43.39
CA GLU A 217 4.20 17.44 -44.79
C GLU A 217 5.54 17.10 -45.48
N SER A 218 6.59 16.78 -44.69
CA SER A 218 7.84 16.16 -45.15
C SER A 218 7.93 14.66 -44.85
N VAL A 219 6.79 13.97 -44.82
CA VAL A 219 6.78 12.56 -45.23
C VAL A 219 7.22 12.57 -46.68
N ALA A 220 8.54 12.55 -46.85
CA ALA A 220 9.23 12.41 -48.10
C ALA A 220 8.51 11.30 -48.86
N LEU A 221 8.12 11.61 -50.09
CA LEU A 221 8.00 10.59 -51.14
C LEU A 221 9.15 9.63 -50.89
N ALA A 222 8.83 8.41 -50.43
CA ALA A 222 9.83 7.43 -50.06
C ALA A 222 10.71 7.26 -51.29
N THR A 223 11.91 7.83 -51.24
CA THR A 223 12.83 7.90 -52.36
C THR A 223 13.08 6.46 -52.77
N GLN A 224 12.69 6.10 -53.99
CA GLN A 224 12.79 4.71 -54.41
C GLN A 224 14.26 4.30 -54.34
N PRO A 225 14.59 3.04 -54.02
CA PRO A 225 15.97 2.57 -53.98
C PRO A 225 16.75 2.86 -55.28
N SER A 226 16.04 3.00 -56.41
CA SER A 226 16.58 3.40 -57.72
C SER A 226 17.07 4.84 -57.80
N ASP A 227 16.57 5.73 -56.94
CA ASP A 227 16.92 7.16 -56.91
C ASP A 227 18.12 7.44 -55.98
N LEU A 228 18.63 6.42 -55.27
CA LEU A 228 19.85 6.54 -54.47
C LEU A 228 21.08 6.45 -55.38
N GLN A 229 22.08 7.28 -55.09
CA GLN A 229 23.33 7.28 -55.85
C GLN A 229 24.02 5.91 -55.74
N PRO A 230 24.58 5.37 -56.84
CA PRO A 230 25.28 4.09 -56.84
C PRO A 230 26.42 4.08 -55.81
N ILE A 231 26.39 3.11 -54.90
CA ILE A 231 27.47 2.93 -53.92
C ILE A 231 28.58 2.12 -54.59
N ASN A 232 29.68 2.79 -54.94
CA ASN A 232 30.86 2.14 -55.48
C ASN A 232 31.56 1.33 -54.38
N THR A 233 31.41 0.01 -54.44
CA THR A 233 32.20 -0.92 -53.64
C THR A 233 33.40 -1.42 -54.47
N PRO A 234 34.54 -1.73 -53.83
CA PRO A 234 35.80 -2.05 -54.52
C PRO A 234 35.76 -3.33 -55.38
N ASP A 235 34.72 -4.16 -55.26
CA ASP A 235 34.57 -5.42 -56.00
C ASP A 235 33.62 -5.33 -57.23
N GLY A 236 33.27 -4.11 -57.66
CA GLY A 236 32.42 -3.84 -58.82
C GLY A 236 31.04 -3.29 -58.46
N GLU A 237 30.38 -2.62 -59.41
CA GLU A 237 29.07 -2.00 -59.22
C GLU A 237 28.01 -3.04 -58.81
N LEU A 238 27.65 -3.06 -57.52
CA LEU A 238 26.48 -3.80 -57.04
C LEU A 238 25.22 -3.05 -57.50
N VAL A 239 24.66 -3.47 -58.63
CA VAL A 239 23.36 -3.00 -59.11
C VAL A 239 22.28 -3.56 -58.16
N GLY A 240 21.70 -2.69 -57.32
CA GLY A 240 20.65 -3.06 -56.38
C GLY A 240 19.44 -3.67 -57.09
N TYR A 241 18.88 -4.74 -56.52
CA TYR A 241 17.67 -5.38 -57.04
C TYR A 241 16.51 -4.37 -57.14
N ASN A 242 15.95 -4.22 -58.34
CA ASN A 242 14.76 -3.40 -58.59
C ASN A 242 13.53 -4.02 -57.89
N VAL A 243 13.31 -3.66 -56.63
CA VAL A 243 12.07 -3.96 -55.93
C VAL A 243 11.07 -2.86 -56.28
N LEU A 244 10.21 -3.13 -57.27
CA LEU A 244 9.10 -2.25 -57.63
C LEU A 244 8.06 -2.30 -56.50
N ILE A 245 7.97 -1.25 -55.68
CA ILE A 245 6.95 -1.08 -54.62
C ILE A 245 5.61 -0.60 -55.23
N ALA A 246 5.27 -1.06 -56.43
CA ALA A 246 4.19 -0.46 -57.23
C ALA A 246 2.80 -1.07 -56.98
N ASP A 247 2.67 -2.21 -56.29
CA ASP A 247 1.39 -2.93 -56.21
C ASP A 247 0.88 -3.27 -54.79
N ASP A 248 1.54 -2.81 -53.72
CA ASP A 248 0.97 -2.92 -52.38
C ASP A 248 0.10 -1.70 -52.09
N ASP A 249 -1.23 -1.90 -52.19
CA ASP A 249 -2.26 -0.94 -51.82
C ASP A 249 -1.86 -0.14 -50.57
N PRO A 250 -1.94 1.21 -50.60
CA PRO A 250 -1.55 2.02 -49.45
C PRO A 250 -2.32 1.54 -48.21
N PRO A 251 -1.62 1.23 -47.09
CA PRO A 251 -2.25 0.67 -45.92
C PRO A 251 -3.35 1.63 -45.46
N LYS A 252 -4.61 1.15 -45.54
CA LYS A 252 -5.79 1.93 -45.18
C LYS A 252 -5.53 2.60 -43.82
N PRO A 253 -5.72 3.93 -43.71
CA PRO A 253 -5.43 4.64 -42.48
C PRO A 253 -6.15 3.95 -41.32
N PRO A 254 -5.46 3.68 -40.20
CA PRO A 254 -6.01 2.85 -39.13
C PRO A 254 -7.32 3.48 -38.68
N ARG A 255 -8.44 2.79 -39.00
CA ARG A 255 -9.77 3.22 -38.58
C ARG A 255 -9.70 3.43 -37.08
N LYS A 256 -9.87 4.68 -36.67
CA LYS A 256 -9.92 5.12 -35.28
C LYS A 256 -10.84 4.15 -34.55
N ARG A 257 -10.27 3.24 -33.75
CA ARG A 257 -11.01 2.22 -33.00
C ARG A 257 -12.02 2.98 -32.16
N VAL A 258 -13.26 3.01 -32.63
CA VAL A 258 -14.42 3.35 -31.81
C VAL A 258 -14.34 2.37 -30.65
N LYS A 259 -14.15 2.90 -29.44
CA LYS A 259 -14.26 2.09 -28.23
C LYS A 259 -15.66 1.51 -28.24
N ALA A 260 -15.78 0.27 -28.68
CA ALA A 260 -16.99 -0.51 -28.50
C ALA A 260 -17.26 -0.51 -27.00
N GLN A 261 -18.34 0.14 -26.59
CA GLN A 261 -18.98 -0.19 -25.33
C GLN A 261 -19.42 -1.64 -25.49
N VAL A 262 -18.63 -2.55 -24.92
CA VAL A 262 -19.01 -3.94 -24.75
C VAL A 262 -20.22 -3.91 -23.81
N ALA A 263 -21.40 -4.20 -24.37
CA ALA A 263 -22.53 -4.61 -23.57
C ALA A 263 -22.18 -5.99 -23.00
N ASP A 264 -22.12 -6.08 -21.68
CA ASP A 264 -21.83 -7.30 -20.92
C ASP A 264 -23.01 -8.29 -21.06
N ASP A 265 -23.10 -8.99 -22.18
CA ASP A 265 -23.85 -10.23 -22.31
C ASP A 265 -22.85 -11.35 -22.64
N ASP A 266 -22.26 -11.93 -21.60
CA ASP A 266 -21.34 -13.07 -21.71
C ASP A 266 -22.12 -14.36 -22.02
N PRO A 267 -21.96 -14.99 -23.20
CA PRO A 267 -22.40 -16.36 -23.41
C PRO A 267 -21.51 -17.35 -22.62
N PRO A 268 -22.04 -18.53 -22.24
CA PRO A 268 -21.31 -19.52 -21.45
C PRO A 268 -20.04 -19.98 -22.18
N LYS A 269 -18.90 -19.81 -21.51
CA LYS A 269 -17.55 -20.15 -21.98
C LYS A 269 -17.45 -21.68 -22.18
N PRO A 270 -17.05 -22.17 -23.38
CA PRO A 270 -16.74 -23.59 -23.57
C PRO A 270 -15.54 -23.97 -22.69
N LEU A 271 -15.69 -25.09 -21.95
CA LEU A 271 -14.63 -25.69 -21.15
C LEU A 271 -13.46 -26.09 -22.06
N ALA A 272 -12.33 -25.37 -21.95
CA ALA A 272 -11.10 -25.77 -22.59
C ALA A 272 -10.53 -27.03 -21.90
N PRO A 273 -9.98 -28.00 -22.66
CA PRO A 273 -9.37 -29.19 -22.09
C PRO A 273 -8.13 -28.83 -21.23
N PRO A 274 -7.84 -29.59 -20.17
CA PRO A 274 -6.74 -29.31 -19.25
C PRO A 274 -5.39 -29.40 -19.97
N LEU A 275 -4.59 -28.34 -19.84
CA LEU A 275 -3.20 -28.33 -20.33
C LEU A 275 -2.33 -29.29 -19.51
N PRO A 276 -1.31 -29.94 -20.12
CA PRO A 276 -0.38 -30.81 -19.43
C PRO A 276 0.39 -30.05 -18.34
N ARG A 277 0.51 -30.65 -17.14
CA ARG A 277 1.33 -30.15 -16.03
C ARG A 277 2.79 -30.00 -16.49
N GLU A 278 3.23 -28.75 -16.56
CA GLU A 278 4.65 -28.39 -16.68
C GLU A 278 5.35 -28.80 -15.38
N ARG A 279 6.44 -29.58 -15.51
CA ARG A 279 7.25 -30.03 -14.37
C ARG A 279 8.08 -28.87 -13.85
N ASP A 280 8.02 -28.63 -12.54
CA ASP A 280 8.89 -27.70 -11.84
C ASP A 280 10.38 -28.08 -12.05
N PRO A 281 11.24 -27.14 -12.53
CA PRO A 281 12.68 -27.33 -12.47
C PRO A 281 13.16 -27.02 -11.05
N ALA A 282 13.49 -28.09 -10.34
CA ALA A 282 14.27 -28.03 -9.11
C ALA A 282 15.70 -27.52 -9.40
N ASP A 283 16.24 -26.80 -8.41
CA ASP A 283 17.65 -26.52 -8.16
C ASP A 283 18.42 -25.65 -9.18
N SER A 284 18.39 -24.34 -8.93
CA SER A 284 19.56 -23.49 -9.21
C SER A 284 19.97 -22.72 -7.94
N PRO A 285 21.18 -22.96 -7.39
CA PRO A 285 21.68 -22.19 -6.25
C PRO A 285 22.13 -20.82 -6.73
N ARG A 286 21.32 -19.79 -6.47
CA ARG A 286 21.69 -18.39 -6.70
C ARG A 286 22.54 -17.88 -5.53
N SER A 287 23.81 -17.69 -5.80
CA SER A 287 24.76 -16.93 -4.97
C SER A 287 24.27 -15.48 -4.82
N LEU A 288 23.89 -15.10 -3.61
CA LEU A 288 23.69 -13.72 -3.20
C LEU A 288 25.02 -13.18 -2.67
N ASP A 289 25.75 -12.48 -3.53
CA ASP A 289 26.81 -11.59 -3.06
C ASP A 289 26.84 -10.34 -3.95
N ARG A 290 26.12 -9.30 -3.51
CA ARG A 290 26.28 -7.92 -3.98
C ARG A 290 25.74 -6.96 -2.93
N GLY A 291 26.53 -6.78 -1.87
CA GLY A 291 26.41 -5.61 -1.01
C GLY A 291 27.00 -4.40 -1.73
N GLU A 292 26.15 -3.63 -2.42
CA GLU A 292 26.47 -2.24 -2.78
C GLU A 292 25.88 -1.34 -1.69
N SER A 293 26.76 -0.92 -0.78
CA SER A 293 26.50 0.13 0.20
C SER A 293 26.26 1.45 -0.54
N ARG A 294 24.99 1.86 -0.60
CA ARG A 294 24.60 3.20 -1.05
C ARG A 294 24.81 4.16 0.11
N THR A 295 25.93 4.86 0.11
CA THR A 295 26.18 6.00 1.00
C THR A 295 25.54 7.25 0.40
N ASP A 296 24.56 7.81 1.11
CA ASP A 296 23.87 9.06 0.78
C ASP A 296 24.74 10.28 1.15
N GLU A 297 25.81 10.52 0.39
CA GLU A 297 26.55 11.79 0.39
C GLU A 297 26.48 12.40 -1.02
N ASP A 298 25.29 12.92 -1.37
CA ASP A 298 25.10 13.79 -2.54
C ASP A 298 25.63 15.21 -2.22
N GLU A 299 26.95 15.34 -2.13
CA GLU A 299 27.66 16.64 -2.00
C GLU A 299 28.44 17.06 -3.26
N ASP A 300 28.09 16.53 -4.44
CA ASP A 300 28.65 17.00 -5.71
C ASP A 300 27.54 17.45 -6.67
N ALA A 301 26.99 18.63 -6.40
CA ALA A 301 26.31 19.46 -7.39
C ALA A 301 27.32 20.08 -8.38
N LEU A 302 28.17 19.25 -8.99
CA LEU A 302 28.94 19.66 -10.16
C LEU A 302 27.96 19.71 -11.33
N PRO A 303 27.79 20.87 -11.99
CA PRO A 303 27.01 20.93 -13.21
C PRO A 303 27.65 19.97 -14.19
N TYR A 304 26.90 18.95 -14.61
CA TYR A 304 27.31 18.10 -15.73
C TYR A 304 27.59 19.02 -16.92
N GLU A 305 28.87 19.29 -17.19
CA GLU A 305 29.32 19.83 -18.45
C GLU A 305 28.96 18.78 -19.51
N MET A 306 27.81 18.97 -20.16
CA MET A 306 27.55 18.32 -21.43
C MET A 306 28.64 18.81 -22.37
N LYS A 307 29.73 18.05 -22.50
CA LYS A 307 30.67 18.22 -23.60
C LYS A 307 29.83 18.21 -24.87
N ALA A 308 29.76 19.38 -25.53
CA ALA A 308 29.17 19.48 -26.85
C ALA A 308 29.89 18.43 -27.70
N ALA A 309 29.13 17.42 -28.14
CA ALA A 309 29.66 16.38 -28.99
C ALA A 309 30.04 17.03 -30.33
N GLU A 310 31.26 17.57 -30.41
CA GLU A 310 31.95 17.87 -31.66
C GLU A 310 32.35 16.52 -32.29
N GLY A 311 31.35 15.84 -32.83
CA GLY A 311 31.51 14.61 -33.57
C GLY A 311 30.60 14.67 -34.78
N LYS A 312 31.20 14.45 -35.95
CA LYS A 312 30.54 14.21 -37.25
C LYS A 312 29.12 13.67 -37.05
N GLY A 313 28.15 14.37 -37.65
CA GLY A 313 26.73 14.13 -37.47
C GLY A 313 26.41 12.63 -37.41
N PRO A 314 25.70 12.16 -36.38
CA PRO A 314 25.46 10.76 -36.20
C PRO A 314 24.75 10.25 -37.45
N GLU A 315 25.45 9.41 -38.20
CA GLU A 315 24.85 8.42 -39.07
C GLU A 315 23.62 7.89 -38.32
N LYS A 316 22.44 7.98 -38.95
CA LYS A 316 21.17 7.58 -38.33
C LYS A 316 21.29 6.11 -37.93
N ALA A 317 21.80 5.86 -36.74
CA ALA A 317 21.83 4.56 -36.10
C ALA A 317 20.37 4.24 -35.88
N THR A 318 19.82 3.53 -36.86
CA THR A 318 18.49 2.96 -36.83
C THR A 318 18.48 2.13 -35.57
N LEU A 319 17.79 2.62 -34.53
CA LEU A 319 17.58 1.89 -33.30
C LEU A 319 17.14 0.48 -33.71
N PRO A 320 17.87 -0.57 -33.29
CA PRO A 320 17.58 -1.93 -33.73
C PRO A 320 16.10 -2.20 -33.54
N SER A 321 15.46 -2.78 -34.54
CA SER A 321 14.00 -3.00 -34.57
C SER A 321 13.50 -3.85 -33.39
N GLU A 322 14.40 -4.57 -32.73
CA GLU A 322 14.19 -5.30 -31.47
C GLU A 322 13.92 -4.37 -30.26
N VAL A 323 14.46 -3.15 -30.24
CA VAL A 323 14.19 -2.15 -29.18
C VAL A 323 12.83 -1.47 -29.37
N LEU A 324 12.29 -1.49 -30.60
CA LEU A 324 11.02 -0.86 -30.96
C LEU A 324 9.79 -1.71 -30.64
N LYS A 325 9.96 -3.02 -30.41
CA LYS A 325 8.87 -3.91 -30.01
C LYS A 325 9.11 -4.37 -28.58
N PRO A 326 8.45 -3.76 -27.58
CA PRO A 326 8.52 -4.26 -26.20
C PRO A 326 8.19 -5.76 -26.20
N ARG A 327 8.97 -6.52 -25.45
CA ARG A 327 8.82 -7.97 -25.44
C ARG A 327 7.43 -8.35 -24.91
N ALA A 328 6.94 -9.54 -25.29
CA ALA A 328 5.57 -9.95 -24.97
C ALA A 328 5.29 -10.00 -23.45
N ASP A 329 6.31 -10.28 -22.63
CA ASP A 329 6.30 -10.20 -21.17
C ASP A 329 6.19 -8.75 -20.66
N GLU A 330 6.93 -7.80 -21.25
CA GLU A 330 6.78 -6.37 -20.94
C GLU A 330 5.42 -5.83 -21.36
N VAL A 331 4.91 -6.25 -22.52
CA VAL A 331 3.56 -5.92 -22.98
C VAL A 331 2.53 -6.55 -22.04
N ALA A 332 2.72 -7.78 -21.55
CA ALA A 332 1.85 -8.40 -20.56
C ALA A 332 1.89 -7.67 -19.19
N LEU A 333 3.05 -7.14 -18.79
CA LEU A 333 3.20 -6.30 -17.60
C LEU A 333 2.58 -4.90 -17.79
N LEU A 334 2.57 -4.36 -19.01
CA LEU A 334 1.89 -3.11 -19.38
C LEU A 334 0.37 -3.30 -19.50
N ASP A 335 -0.05 -4.45 -20.02
CA ASP A 335 -1.44 -4.89 -20.14
C ASP A 335 -1.88 -5.53 -18.81
N ARG A 336 -1.63 -4.82 -17.70
CA ARG A 336 -2.02 -5.12 -16.31
C ARG A 336 -3.55 -5.24 -16.21
N ARG A 337 -4.10 -6.35 -16.73
CA ARG A 337 -5.48 -6.79 -16.52
C ARG A 337 -5.71 -7.17 -15.05
N ASP A 338 -4.64 -7.29 -14.28
CA ASP A 338 -4.65 -7.45 -12.82
C ASP A 338 -4.93 -6.15 -12.06
N ALA A 339 -5.24 -5.06 -12.76
CA ALA A 339 -5.74 -3.86 -12.10
C ALA A 339 -6.98 -4.25 -11.26
N PRO A 340 -6.96 -3.98 -9.95
CA PRO A 340 -8.03 -4.43 -9.07
C PRO A 340 -9.37 -3.87 -9.55
N THR A 341 -10.35 -4.74 -9.75
CA THR A 341 -11.70 -4.33 -10.16
C THR A 341 -12.44 -3.70 -8.98
N ALA A 342 -13.23 -2.67 -9.25
CA ALA A 342 -14.03 -2.03 -8.22
C ALA A 342 -15.02 -3.05 -7.58
N PRO A 343 -15.06 -3.16 -6.24
CA PRO A 343 -15.93 -4.13 -5.59
C PRO A 343 -17.40 -3.70 -5.76
N LYS A 344 -18.28 -4.65 -6.13
CA LYS A 344 -19.74 -4.39 -6.24
C LYS A 344 -20.35 -3.98 -4.91
N ARG A 345 -19.85 -4.52 -3.79
CA ARG A 345 -20.24 -4.16 -2.42
C ARG A 345 -18.98 -4.07 -1.56
N VAL A 346 -18.78 -2.93 -0.91
CA VAL A 346 -17.61 -2.70 -0.03
C VAL A 346 -17.76 -3.49 1.27
N TRP A 347 -18.98 -3.54 1.80
CA TRP A 347 -19.31 -4.22 3.05
C TRP A 347 -20.03 -5.54 2.72
N SER A 348 -19.31 -6.65 2.83
CA SER A 348 -19.83 -8.00 2.60
C SER A 348 -19.38 -8.94 3.72
N GLY A 349 -20.02 -10.12 3.83
CA GLY A 349 -19.63 -11.14 4.80
C GLY A 349 -18.18 -11.64 4.63
N GLU A 350 -17.55 -11.38 3.49
CA GLU A 350 -16.12 -11.68 3.26
C GLU A 350 -15.18 -10.98 4.25
N LEU A 351 -15.65 -9.93 4.93
CA LEU A 351 -14.93 -9.28 6.03
C LEU A 351 -14.53 -10.28 7.12
N PHE A 352 -15.41 -11.24 7.41
CA PHE A 352 -15.21 -12.21 8.49
C PHE A 352 -14.51 -13.49 8.03
N VAL A 353 -14.58 -13.83 6.74
CA VAL A 353 -13.88 -15.00 6.17
C VAL A 353 -12.37 -14.91 6.38
N PHE A 354 -11.82 -13.69 6.37
CA PHE A 354 -10.41 -13.41 6.65
C PHE A 354 -9.95 -13.94 8.02
N LEU A 355 -10.82 -13.96 9.04
CA LEU A 355 -10.47 -14.42 10.38
C LEU A 355 -10.21 -15.93 10.43
N GLY A 356 -10.77 -16.70 9.48
CA GLY A 356 -10.54 -18.14 9.38
C GLY A 356 -9.33 -18.52 8.53
N GLN A 357 -8.63 -17.56 7.92
CA GLN A 357 -7.43 -17.86 7.13
C GLN A 357 -6.31 -18.35 8.04
N PRO A 358 -5.53 -19.37 7.64
CA PRO A 358 -4.53 -20.00 8.50
C PRO A 358 -3.48 -19.01 9.01
N GLY A 359 -3.04 -18.07 8.16
CA GLY A 359 -2.10 -17.03 8.57
C GLY A 359 -2.70 -16.04 9.57
N THR A 360 -3.98 -15.70 9.45
CA THR A 360 -4.69 -14.84 10.42
C THR A 360 -4.85 -15.54 11.76
N VAL A 361 -5.22 -16.82 11.75
CA VAL A 361 -5.31 -17.64 12.97
C VAL A 361 -3.95 -17.70 13.66
N SER A 362 -2.87 -17.93 12.90
CA SER A 362 -1.51 -17.89 13.43
C SER A 362 -1.18 -16.53 14.05
N ALA A 363 -1.49 -15.43 13.38
CA ALA A 363 -1.27 -14.08 13.89
C ALA A 363 -2.06 -13.82 15.20
N ILE A 364 -3.31 -14.26 15.27
CA ILE A 364 -4.16 -14.16 16.48
C ILE A 364 -3.52 -14.95 17.62
N LEU A 365 -3.04 -16.17 17.38
CA LEU A 365 -2.40 -17.00 18.40
C LEU A 365 -1.11 -16.37 18.92
N VAL A 366 -0.26 -15.86 18.03
CA VAL A 366 0.99 -15.16 18.42
C VAL A 366 0.68 -13.90 19.24
N LEU A 367 -0.26 -13.07 18.80
CA LEU A 367 -0.68 -11.88 19.54
C LEU A 367 -1.28 -12.22 20.90
N THR A 368 -2.09 -13.27 20.95
CA THR A 368 -2.71 -13.75 22.20
C THR A 368 -1.65 -14.22 23.18
N ALA A 369 -0.67 -15.01 22.73
CA ALA A 369 0.40 -15.51 23.58
C ALA A 369 1.26 -14.37 24.13
N MET A 370 1.68 -13.43 23.28
CA MET A 370 2.47 -12.25 23.71
C MET A 370 1.65 -11.33 24.63
N GLY A 371 0.38 -11.09 24.28
CA GLY A 371 -0.54 -10.29 25.09
C GLY A 371 -0.81 -10.94 26.44
N PHE A 372 -0.91 -12.27 26.51
CA PHE A 372 -1.06 -13.00 27.77
C PHE A 372 0.16 -12.79 28.68
N MET A 373 1.38 -12.96 28.16
CA MET A 373 2.61 -12.71 28.92
C MET A 373 2.66 -11.28 29.46
N ALA A 374 2.36 -10.29 28.61
CA ALA A 374 2.28 -8.90 29.02
C ALA A 374 1.21 -8.68 30.10
N GLY A 375 0.00 -9.21 29.91
CA GLY A 375 -1.12 -9.06 30.82
C GLY A 375 -0.89 -9.73 32.18
N VAL A 376 -0.25 -10.89 32.23
CA VAL A 376 0.18 -11.54 33.48
C VAL A 376 1.16 -10.63 34.22
N MET A 377 2.20 -10.13 33.56
CA MET A 377 3.19 -9.27 34.19
C MET A 377 2.59 -7.96 34.69
N VAL A 378 1.70 -7.32 33.92
CA VAL A 378 0.94 -6.13 34.36
C VAL A 378 0.12 -6.44 35.61
N ARG A 379 -0.59 -7.57 35.65
CA ARG A 379 -1.43 -7.93 36.80
C ARG A 379 -0.60 -8.25 38.04
N VAL A 380 0.53 -8.94 37.88
CA VAL A 380 1.47 -9.19 38.98
C VAL A 380 2.03 -7.86 39.49
N ALA A 381 2.51 -6.98 38.61
CA ALA A 381 3.01 -5.66 39.00
C ALA A 381 1.96 -4.86 39.77
N ARG A 382 0.68 -4.88 39.34
CA ARG A 382 -0.41 -4.20 40.06
C ARG A 382 -0.78 -4.83 41.39
N ALA A 383 -0.62 -6.15 41.54
CA ALA A 383 -0.92 -6.86 42.77
C ALA A 383 0.13 -6.61 43.87
N PHE A 384 1.37 -6.32 43.48
CA PHE A 384 2.49 -6.04 44.39
C PHE A 384 2.90 -4.56 44.41
N ASP A 385 2.03 -3.65 43.93
CA ASP A 385 2.31 -2.22 43.91
C ASP A 385 2.30 -1.65 45.34
N PRO A 386 3.44 -1.19 45.89
CA PRO A 386 3.52 -0.71 47.27
C PRO A 386 2.74 0.60 47.49
N THR A 387 2.35 1.29 46.41
CA THR A 387 1.56 2.52 46.48
C THR A 387 0.05 2.26 46.56
N ALA A 388 -0.39 1.03 46.34
CA ALA A 388 -1.81 0.68 46.31
C ALA A 388 -2.51 0.78 47.68
N GLY A 389 -1.76 0.90 48.78
CA GLY A 389 -2.26 1.34 50.08
C GLY A 389 -3.40 0.49 50.67
N GLU A 390 -3.26 -0.84 50.63
CA GLU A 390 -4.10 -1.76 51.42
C GLU A 390 -3.55 -1.97 52.83
#